data_AF-A0A3B8Y5U0-F1
#
_entry.id   AF-A0A3B8Y5U0-F1
#
_cell.length_a   1.000
_cell.length_b   1.000
_cell.length_c   1.000
_cell.angle_alpha   90.00
_cell.angle_beta   90.00
_cell.angle_gamma   90.00
#
_symmetry.space_group_name_H-M   'P 1'
#
loop_
_entity.id
_entity.type
_entity.pdbx_description
1 polymer ?
#
loop_
_entity_poly.entity_id
_entity_poly.type
_entity_poly.pdbx_seq_one_letter_code
_entity_poly.pdbx_strand_id
1 'polypeptide(L)'
;QGVTGRYRGIQALQGDKIDGFASDSILLIGEGILQGLDLGKDYILVPKNPLDCQKYGLILPKNDPEWLNFVNLVIKNSRDTKKFRKWFKVVLPEIQSIEDFCQQTQVE
;
A
#
# COMPACT_ATOMS: atom_id res chain seq x y z
N GLN A 1 -9.56 15.19 -5.46
CA GLN A 1 -8.96 13.92 -5.93
C GLN A 1 -9.29 13.70 -7.39
N GLY A 2 -8.39 13.08 -8.15
CA GLY A 2 -8.53 12.76 -9.58
C GLY A 2 -7.35 11.90 -10.03
N VAL A 3 -7.37 11.37 -11.26
CA VAL A 3 -6.36 10.42 -11.77
C VAL A 3 -4.90 10.92 -11.64
N THR A 4 -4.68 12.24 -11.60
CA THR A 4 -3.35 12.86 -11.46
C THR A 4 -3.05 13.35 -10.04
N GLY A 5 -3.88 13.03 -9.04
CA GLY A 5 -3.80 13.62 -7.70
C GLY A 5 -2.48 13.33 -6.99
N ARG A 6 -2.08 12.06 -6.94
CA ARG A 6 -0.79 11.65 -6.35
C ARG A 6 0.39 12.19 -7.14
N TYR A 7 0.35 12.06 -8.47
CA TYR A 7 1.38 12.59 -9.35
C TYR A 7 1.67 14.06 -9.07
N ARG A 8 0.63 14.91 -9.07
CA ARG A 8 0.77 16.35 -8.79
C ARG A 8 1.11 16.63 -7.33
N GLY A 9 0.66 15.80 -6.40
CA GLY A 9 0.98 15.91 -4.98
C GLY A 9 2.49 15.78 -4.73
N ILE A 10 3.11 14.75 -5.30
CA ILE A 10 4.57 14.57 -5.19
C ILE A 10 5.34 15.70 -5.89
N GLN A 11 4.91 16.12 -7.09
CA GLN A 11 5.54 17.27 -7.78
C GLN A 11 5.40 18.59 -6.99
N ALA A 12 4.30 18.77 -6.27
CA ALA A 12 4.12 19.94 -5.41
C ALA A 12 5.07 19.89 -4.20
N LEU A 13 5.29 18.70 -3.63
CA LEU A 13 6.26 18.47 -2.55
C LEU A 13 7.71 18.71 -3.02
N GLN A 14 8.07 18.25 -4.22
CA GLN A 14 9.38 18.50 -4.83
C GLN A 14 9.64 19.96 -5.18
N GLY A 15 8.58 20.73 -5.44
CA GLY A 15 8.66 22.14 -5.78
C GLY A 15 8.45 23.09 -4.61
N ASP A 16 8.53 22.61 -3.37
CA ASP A 16 8.32 23.38 -2.13
C ASP A 16 6.98 24.15 -2.08
N LYS A 17 5.95 23.62 -2.74
CA LYS A 17 4.61 24.23 -2.77
C LYS A 17 3.73 23.78 -1.60
N ILE A 18 4.08 22.65 -1.00
CA ILE A 18 3.43 22.05 0.16
C ILE A 18 4.52 21.41 1.03
N ASP A 19 4.30 21.39 2.34
CA ASP A 19 5.25 20.80 3.30
C ASP A 19 5.06 19.29 3.49
N GLY A 20 3.92 18.75 3.03
CA GLY A 20 3.59 17.34 3.19
C GLY A 20 2.42 16.91 2.33
N PHE A 21 2.35 15.61 2.05
CA PHE A 21 1.30 15.01 1.22
C PHE A 21 0.79 13.71 1.84
N ALA A 22 -0.51 13.66 2.14
CA ALA A 22 -1.17 12.50 2.73
C ALA A 22 -1.84 11.62 1.66
N SER A 23 -1.60 10.31 1.73
CA SER A 23 -2.18 9.29 0.85
C SER A 23 -2.07 7.91 1.53
N ASP A 24 -2.69 6.89 0.92
CA ASP A 24 -2.38 5.49 1.21
C ASP A 24 -0.88 5.20 1.01
N SER A 25 -0.28 4.44 1.94
CA SER A 25 1.16 4.19 2.01
C SER A 25 1.74 3.51 0.77
N ILE A 26 1.13 2.40 0.32
CA ILE A 26 1.64 1.63 -0.81
C ILE A 26 1.62 2.46 -2.09
N LEU A 27 0.52 3.19 -2.32
CA LEU A 27 0.37 4.04 -3.50
C LEU A 27 1.24 5.30 -3.42
N LEU A 28 1.48 5.84 -2.22
CA LEU A 28 2.37 6.97 -2.00
C LEU A 28 3.82 6.60 -2.31
N ILE A 29 4.29 5.47 -1.77
CA ILE A 29 5.64 4.95 -2.01
C ILE A 29 5.85 4.66 -3.50
N GLY A 30 4.89 3.99 -4.13
CA GLY A 30 4.96 3.69 -5.56
C GLY A 30 5.10 4.94 -6.42
N GLU A 31 4.32 5.99 -6.15
CA GLU A 31 4.41 7.25 -6.89
C GLU A 31 5.76 7.97 -6.65
N GLY A 32 6.22 8.04 -5.40
CA GLY A 32 7.51 8.66 -5.07
C GLY A 32 8.67 8.01 -5.82
N ILE A 33 8.69 6.68 -5.87
CA ILE A 33 9.72 5.91 -6.58
C ILE A 33 9.62 6.12 -8.10
N LEU A 34 8.41 6.14 -8.67
CA LEU A 34 8.22 6.43 -10.09
C LEU A 34 8.71 7.84 -10.48
N GLN A 35 8.67 8.79 -9.54
CA GLN A 35 9.18 10.15 -9.72
C GLN A 35 10.65 10.32 -9.31
N GLY A 36 11.34 9.23 -8.97
CA GLY A 36 12.77 9.22 -8.68
C GLY A 36 13.16 9.68 -7.28
N LEU A 37 12.23 9.66 -6.32
CA LEU A 37 12.51 9.99 -4.92
C LEU A 37 13.21 8.84 -4.19
N ASP A 38 14.25 9.16 -3.42
CA ASP A 38 14.87 8.27 -2.44
C ASP A 38 14.20 8.46 -1.07
N LEU A 39 13.17 7.65 -0.80
CA LEU A 39 12.42 7.71 0.46
C LEU A 39 13.30 7.26 1.63
N GLY A 40 13.41 8.10 2.64
CA GLY A 40 14.34 7.99 3.77
C GLY A 40 15.54 8.92 3.66
N LYS A 41 15.87 9.41 2.46
CA LYS A 41 16.96 10.36 2.21
C LYS A 41 16.44 11.73 1.79
N ASP A 42 15.61 11.77 0.75
CA ASP A 42 15.04 13.02 0.21
C ASP A 42 13.79 13.43 1.00
N TYR A 43 12.96 12.45 1.37
CA TYR A 43 11.71 12.64 2.12
C TYR A 43 11.51 11.53 3.13
N ILE A 44 10.88 11.85 4.27
CA ILE A 44 10.51 10.86 5.28
C ILE A 44 9.02 10.51 5.17
N LEU A 45 8.70 9.23 5.37
CA LEU A 45 7.31 8.78 5.52
C LEU A 45 6.91 8.91 6.99
N VAL A 46 5.81 9.61 7.22
CA VAL A 46 5.25 9.81 8.56
C VAL A 46 3.73 9.62 8.53
N PRO A 47 3.14 9.03 9.60
CA PRO A 47 3.80 8.34 10.72
C PRO A 47 4.50 7.03 10.30
N LYS A 48 5.45 6.55 11.12
CA LYS A 48 6.19 5.30 10.85
C LYS A 48 5.27 4.06 10.88
N ASN A 49 4.24 4.10 11.71
CA ASN A 49 3.20 3.08 11.79
C ASN A 49 1.92 3.63 11.18
N PRO A 50 1.10 2.81 10.52
CA PRO A 50 -0.12 3.30 9.89
C PRO A 50 -1.13 3.77 10.95
N LEU A 51 -1.96 4.75 10.58
CA LEU A 51 -3.01 5.29 11.44
C LEU A 51 -4.14 4.28 11.68
N ASP A 52 -4.37 3.39 10.72
CA ASP A 52 -5.32 2.29 10.80
C ASP A 52 -4.76 1.02 10.13
N CYS A 53 -5.41 -0.12 10.36
CA CYS A 53 -5.02 -1.41 9.81
C CYS A 53 -5.99 -1.91 8.73
N GLN A 54 -6.47 -0.98 7.89
CA GLN A 54 -7.38 -1.31 6.81
C GLN A 54 -6.69 -2.20 5.76
N LYS A 55 -7.44 -3.20 5.26
CA LYS A 55 -6.91 -4.19 4.32
C LYS A 55 -7.55 -4.02 2.94
N TYR A 56 -6.77 -4.22 1.89
CA TYR A 56 -7.30 -4.39 0.55
C TYR A 56 -8.08 -5.70 0.45
N GLY A 57 -9.20 -5.65 -0.27
CA GLY A 57 -10.07 -6.79 -0.48
C GLY A 57 -10.86 -6.68 -1.77
N LEU A 58 -11.52 -7.77 -2.14
CA LEU A 58 -12.44 -7.81 -3.28
C LEU A 58 -13.87 -7.74 -2.76
N ILE A 59 -14.68 -6.87 -3.36
CA ILE A 59 -16.13 -6.84 -3.11
C ILE A 59 -16.75 -7.96 -3.93
N LEU A 60 -17.42 -8.89 -3.26
CA LEU A 60 -18.04 -10.06 -3.86
C LEU A 60 -19.57 -10.04 -3.65
N PRO A 61 -20.35 -10.75 -4.48
CA PRO A 61 -21.77 -10.94 -4.26
C PRO A 61 -22.07 -11.51 -2.86
N LYS A 62 -23.04 -10.92 -2.16
CA LYS A 62 -23.31 -11.21 -0.74
C LYS A 62 -23.68 -12.65 -0.42
N ASN A 63 -24.34 -13.35 -1.35
CA ASN A 63 -24.94 -14.66 -1.12
C ASN A 63 -24.32 -15.76 -2.00
N ASP A 64 -23.01 -15.68 -2.26
CA ASP A 64 -22.29 -16.66 -3.07
C ASP A 64 -21.06 -17.21 -2.32
N PRO A 65 -21.25 -18.16 -1.39
CA PRO A 65 -20.16 -18.73 -0.61
C PRO A 65 -19.20 -19.57 -1.46
N GLU A 66 -19.68 -20.19 -2.54
CA GLU A 66 -18.82 -20.93 -3.48
C GLU A 66 -17.85 -19.99 -4.18
N TRP A 67 -18.34 -18.85 -4.65
CA TRP A 67 -17.49 -17.82 -5.26
C TRP A 67 -16.50 -17.20 -4.27
N LEU A 68 -16.95 -16.87 -3.05
CA LEU A 68 -16.06 -16.40 -1.98
C LEU A 68 -14.93 -17.40 -1.73
N ASN A 69 -15.24 -18.68 -1.61
CA ASN A 69 -14.26 -19.73 -1.38
C ASN A 69 -13.31 -19.87 -2.56
N PHE A 70 -13.83 -19.87 -3.79
CA PHE A 70 -13.03 -19.94 -5.00
C PHE A 70 -12.03 -18.77 -5.08
N VAL A 71 -12.49 -17.53 -4.92
CA VAL A 71 -11.64 -16.33 -4.95
C VAL A 71 -10.55 -16.39 -3.87
N ASN A 72 -10.91 -16.78 -2.64
CA ASN A 72 -9.96 -16.92 -1.55
C ASN A 72 -8.92 -18.03 -1.80
N LEU A 73 -9.33 -19.16 -2.41
CA LEU A 73 -8.42 -20.25 -2.79
C LEU A 73 -7.43 -19.81 -3.87
N VAL A 74 -7.89 -19.04 -4.86
CA VAL A 74 -7.02 -18.47 -5.90
C VAL A 74 -5.99 -17.52 -5.28
N ILE A 75 -6.43 -16.57 -4.46
CA ILE A 75 -5.52 -15.60 -3.82
C ILE A 75 -4.47 -16.29 -2.93
N LYS A 76 -4.86 -17.36 -2.22
CA LYS A 76 -3.96 -18.13 -1.34
C LYS A 76 -3.01 -19.07 -2.11
N ASN A 77 -3.18 -19.26 -3.41
CA ASN A 77 -2.38 -20.19 -4.19
C ASN A 77 -0.89 -19.78 -4.22
N SER A 78 0.01 -20.74 -3.98
CA SER A 78 1.46 -20.53 -3.92
C SER A 78 2.07 -19.99 -5.23
N ARG A 79 1.42 -20.23 -6.37
CA ARG A 79 1.83 -19.70 -7.67
C ARG A 79 1.55 -18.19 -7.78
N ASP A 80 0.51 -17.71 -7.10
CA ASP A 80 0.11 -16.30 -7.13
C ASP A 80 0.88 -15.46 -6.10
N THR A 81 1.38 -16.06 -5.02
CA THR A 81 2.32 -15.41 -4.09
C THR A 81 3.64 -15.03 -4.75
N LYS A 82 4.13 -15.81 -5.74
CA LYS A 82 5.31 -15.41 -6.53
C LYS A 82 5.05 -14.18 -7.39
N LYS A 83 3.86 -14.08 -8.00
CA LYS A 83 3.47 -12.90 -8.79
C LYS A 83 3.30 -11.68 -7.89
N PHE A 84 2.67 -11.84 -6.73
CA PHE A 84 2.54 -10.80 -5.73
C PHE A 84 3.89 -10.21 -5.34
N ARG A 85 4.85 -11.08 -4.95
CA ARG A 85 6.21 -10.64 -4.61
C ARG A 85 6.92 -9.95 -5.77
N LYS A 86 6.67 -10.38 -7.01
CA LYS A 86 7.23 -9.72 -8.19
C LYS A 86 6.66 -8.31 -8.39
N TRP A 87 5.34 -8.14 -8.27
CA TRP A 87 4.69 -6.84 -8.46
C TRP A 87 5.00 -5.86 -7.34
N PHE A 88 5.01 -6.34 -6.09
CA PHE A 88 5.19 -5.49 -4.93
C PHE A 88 6.62 -5.46 -4.38
N LYS A 89 7.60 -6.03 -5.10
CA LYS A 89 8.99 -6.21 -4.62
C LYS A 89 9.55 -4.98 -3.90
N VAL A 90 9.30 -3.81 -4.47
CA VAL A 90 9.84 -2.53 -4.01
C VAL A 90 9.22 -2.08 -2.68
N VAL A 91 7.96 -2.43 -2.43
CA VAL A 91 7.22 -2.05 -1.21
C VAL A 91 7.08 -3.19 -0.21
N LEU A 92 7.63 -4.39 -0.51
CA LEU A 92 7.58 -5.53 0.40
C LEU A 92 8.10 -5.23 1.82
N PRO A 93 9.19 -4.47 2.02
CA PRO A 93 9.64 -4.15 3.38
C PRO A 93 8.60 -3.35 4.16
N GLU A 94 7.93 -2.40 3.50
CA GLU A 94 6.87 -1.61 4.11
C GLU A 94 5.65 -2.47 4.44
N ILE A 95 5.23 -3.33 3.50
CA ILE A 95 4.11 -4.27 3.72
C ILE A 95 4.38 -5.14 4.94
N GLN A 96 5.60 -5.70 5.07
CA GLN A 96 5.96 -6.52 6.22
C GLN A 96 5.90 -5.71 7.53
N SER A 97 6.45 -4.49 7.54
CA SER A 97 6.43 -3.62 8.71
C SER A 97 4.99 -3.29 9.16
N ILE A 98 4.11 -3.01 8.20
CA ILE A 98 2.68 -2.74 8.45
C ILE A 98 1.98 -4.00 8.98
N GLU A 99 2.22 -5.16 8.39
CA GLU A 99 1.63 -6.43 8.84
C GLU A 99 2.05 -6.78 10.26
N ASP A 100 3.33 -6.63 10.58
CA ASP A 100 3.89 -6.90 11.92
C ASP A 100 3.24 -5.98 12.97
N PHE A 101 3.13 -4.68 12.68
CA PHE A 101 2.46 -3.72 13.57
C PHE A 101 0.98 -4.09 13.78
N CYS A 102 0.25 -4.28 12.68
CA CYS A 102 -1.18 -4.53 12.73
C CYS A 102 -1.56 -5.87 13.37
N GLN A 103 -0.69 -6.87 13.34
CA GLN A 103 -0.89 -8.13 14.07
C GLN A 103 -0.70 -7.96 15.58
N GLN A 104 0.27 -7.14 16.01
CA GLN A 104 0.52 -6.87 17.43
C GLN A 104 -0.62 -6.09 18.09
N THR A 105 -1.19 -5.12 17.39
CA THR A 105 -2.29 -4.28 17.91
C THR A 105 -3.63 -5.03 18.00
N GLN A 106 -3.79 -6.20 17.38
CA GLN A 106 -4.99 -7.04 17.51
C GLN A 106 -4.99 -7.94 18.76
N VAL A 107 -3.94 -7.89 19.59
CA VAL A 107 -3.77 -8.73 20.79
C VAL A 107 -4.06 -7.95 22.09
N GLU A 108 -4.43 -6.67 22.01
CA GLU A 108 -4.98 -5.87 23.12
C GLU A 108 -6.50 -5.69 23.00
#